data_AF-A0A969IFJ5-F1
#
_entry.id   AF-A0A969IFJ5-F1
#
_cell.length_a   1.000
_cell.length_b   1.000
_cell.length_c   1.000
_cell.angle_alpha   90.00
_cell.angle_beta   90.00
_cell.angle_gamma   90.00
#
_symmetry.space_group_name_H-M   'P 1'
#
loop_
_entity.id
_entity.type
_entity.pdbx_description
1 polymer ?
#
loop_
_entity_poly.entity_id
_entity_poly.type
_entity_poly.pdbx_seq_one_letter_code
_entity_poly.pdbx_strand_id
1 'polypeptide(L)' 'MQEATRLLSVLRQGYVERPTWLLDVTTDLDIPVIAALSVNRDGRSLACGFAARLCPRRAAVAAILEMCQIELHCSLLP' A
#
# COMPACT_ATOMS: atom_id res chain seq x y z
N MET A 1 -5.34 0.20 -11.58
CA MET A 1 -5.29 -0.88 -10.55
C MET A 1 -4.41 -2.06 -10.95
N GLN A 2 -4.48 -2.63 -12.16
CA GLN A 2 -3.60 -3.74 -12.57
C GLN A 2 -2.10 -3.51 -12.33
N GLU A 3 -1.59 -2.30 -12.53
CA GLU A 3 -0.19 -1.96 -12.28
C GLU A 3 0.18 -2.01 -10.80
N ALA A 4 -0.69 -1.52 -9.91
CA ALA A 4 -0.54 -1.63 -8.46
C ALA A 4 -0.52 -3.09 -8.00
N THR A 5 -1.39 -3.94 -8.57
CA THR A 5 -1.42 -5.38 -8.32
C THR A 5 -0.12 -6.05 -8.78
N ARG A 6 0.40 -5.71 -9.96
CA ARG A 6 1.68 -6.22 -10.46
C ARG A 6 2.83 -5.78 -9.55
N LEU A 7 2.85 -4.52 -9.12
CA LEU A 7 3.87 -3.99 -8.22
C LEU A 7 3.91 -4.77 -6.90
N LEU A 8 2.74 -5.00 -6.27
CA LEU A 8 2.65 -5.81 -5.06
C LEU A 8 3.16 -7.24 -5.26
N SER A 9 2.80 -7.86 -6.39
CA SER A 9 3.29 -9.20 -6.73
C SER A 9 4.82 -9.26 -6.84
N VAL A 10 5.45 -8.23 -7.42
CA VAL A 10 6.91 -8.14 -7.52
C VAL A 10 7.55 -7.90 -6.16
N LEU A 11 7.05 -6.91 -5.40
CA LEU A 11 7.63 -6.52 -4.11
C LEU A 11 7.54 -7.63 -3.06
N ARG A 12 6.45 -8.39 -3.05
CA ARG A 12 6.24 -9.48 -2.10
C ARG A 12 6.85 -10.81 -2.53
N GLN A 13 7.42 -10.90 -3.73
CA GLN A 13 8.07 -12.12 -4.26
C GLN A 13 7.21 -13.40 -4.10
N GLY A 14 5.89 -13.28 -4.24
CA GLY A 14 4.96 -14.41 -4.08
C GLY A 14 4.41 -14.63 -2.66
N TYR A 15 4.77 -13.80 -1.68
CA TYR A 15 4.13 -13.80 -0.36
C TYR A 15 2.73 -13.18 -0.45
N VAL A 16 1.69 -14.02 -0.45
CA VAL A 16 0.30 -13.62 -0.74
C VAL A 16 -0.59 -13.51 0.50
N GLU A 17 -0.11 -13.81 1.70
CA GLU A 17 -0.91 -13.82 2.94
C GLU A 17 -1.10 -12.42 3.58
N ARG A 18 -1.18 -11.36 2.76
CA ARG A 18 -1.46 -10.00 3.24
C ARG A 18 -2.57 -9.32 2.43
N PRO A 19 -3.84 -9.44 2.85
CA PRO A 19 -4.94 -8.67 2.26
C PRO A 19 -4.56 -7.20 2.14
N THR A 20 -4.86 -6.59 1.00
CA THR A 20 -4.41 -5.23 0.69
C THR A 20 -5.55 -4.41 0.13
N TRP A 21 -5.69 -3.19 0.65
CA TRP A 21 -6.66 -2.21 0.18
C TRP A 21 -5.94 -0.97 -0.30
N LEU A 22 -6.43 -0.39 -1.39
CA LEU A 22 -6.10 0.97 -1.80
C LEU A 22 -7.38 1.80 -1.67
N LEU A 23 -7.33 2.81 -0.83
CA LEU A 23 -8.43 3.71 -0.57
C LEU A 23 -8.10 5.07 -1.19
N ASP A 24 -9.02 5.58 -2.00
CA ASP A 24 -9.01 6.97 -2.38
C ASP A 24 -9.50 7.79 -1.20
N VAL A 25 -8.62 8.64 -0.67
CA VAL A 25 -8.89 9.54 0.46
C VAL A 25 -8.72 11.00 0.04
N THR A 26 -8.88 11.28 -1.26
CA THR A 26 -8.86 12.64 -1.82
C THR A 26 -9.97 13.48 -1.17
N THR A 27 -9.63 14.71 -0.80
CA THR A 27 -10.55 15.68 -0.19
C THR A 27 -10.64 16.95 -1.02
N ASP A 28 -11.05 18.04 -0.39
CA ASP A 28 -11.31 19.39 -0.89
C ASP A 28 -10.18 20.07 -1.68
N LEU A 29 -8.94 19.57 -1.63
CA LEU A 29 -7.82 20.14 -2.39
C LEU A 29 -7.73 19.63 -3.84
N ASP A 30 -8.58 18.67 -4.24
CA ASP A 30 -8.55 18.01 -5.56
C ASP A 30 -7.18 17.41 -5.96
N ILE A 31 -6.29 17.23 -4.98
CA ILE A 31 -5.01 16.53 -5.17
C ILE A 31 -5.26 15.05 -4.84
N PRO A 32 -5.04 14.12 -5.79
CA PRO A 32 -5.25 12.71 -5.54
C PRO A 32 -4.41 12.21 -4.36
N VAL A 33 -5.08 11.64 -3.35
CA VAL A 33 -4.45 11.02 -2.18
C VAL A 33 -4.90 9.58 -2.06
N ILE A 34 -3.93 8.65 -2.04
CA ILE A 34 -4.19 7.22 -1.86
C ILE A 34 -3.61 6.75 -0.54
N ALA A 35 -4.42 6.03 0.24
CA ALA A 35 -3.97 5.23 1.38
C ALA A 35 -3.86 3.75 0.96
N ALA A 36 -2.70 3.16 1.14
CA ALA A 36 -2.46 1.73 0.99
C ALA A 36 -2.42 1.07 2.36
N LEU A 37 -3.21 0.01 2.56
CA LEU A 37 -3.33 -0.70 3.83
C LEU A 37 -3.12 -2.20 3.61
N SER A 38 -2.38 -2.86 4.50
CA SER A 38 -2.32 -4.31 4.56
C SER A 38 -2.26 -4.84 5.99
N VAL A 39 -2.75 -6.05 6.17
CA VAL A 39 -2.67 -6.80 7.43
C VAL A 39 -2.13 -8.20 7.13
N ASN A 40 -1.66 -8.91 8.15
CA ASN A 40 -1.40 -10.34 8.01
C ASN A 40 -2.71 -11.14 7.97
N ARG A 41 -2.62 -12.47 7.77
CA ARG A 41 -3.78 -13.37 7.71
C ARG A 41 -4.71 -13.31 8.93
N ASP A 42 -4.16 -13.01 10.10
CA ASP A 42 -4.92 -12.89 11.36
C ASP A 42 -5.55 -11.50 11.56
N GLY A 43 -5.41 -10.60 10.59
CA GLY A 43 -5.89 -9.21 10.69
C GLY A 43 -5.03 -8.33 11.59
N ARG A 44 -3.82 -8.77 11.95
CA ARG A 44 -2.85 -8.04 12.78
C ARG A 44 -1.75 -7.42 11.93
N SER A 45 -0.82 -6.72 12.62
CA SER A 45 0.36 -6.11 12.01
C SER A 45 0.01 -5.20 10.84
N LEU A 46 -0.85 -4.21 11.10
CA LEU A 46 -1.25 -3.23 10.10
C LEU A 46 -0.01 -2.51 9.56
N ALA A 47 0.19 -2.61 8.24
CA ALA A 47 1.11 -1.76 7.50
C ALA A 47 0.29 -0.77 6.69
N CYS A 48 0.74 0.49 6.66
CA CYS A 48 0.08 1.56 5.96
C CYS A 48 1.07 2.42 5.17
N GLY A 49 0.61 3.03 4.10
CA GLY A 49 1.37 4.01 3.32
C GLY A 49 0.42 5.02 2.70
N PHE A 50 0.89 6.25 2.51
CA PHE A 50 0.05 7.37 2.09
C PHE A 50 0.79 8.22 1.07
N ALA A 51 0.14 8.55 -0.03
CA ALA A 51 0.76 9.45 -1.00
C ALA A 51 -0.23 10.37 -1.69
N ALA A 52 0.15 11.65 -1.73
CA ALA A 52 -0.48 12.67 -2.56
C ALA A 52 0.36 12.90 -3.83
N ARG A 53 -0.24 12.78 -5.01
CA ARG A 53 0.41 13.07 -6.31
C ARG A 53 -0.62 13.62 -7.29
N LEU A 54 -0.20 14.46 -8.22
CA LEU A 54 -1.05 14.99 -9.30
C LEU A 54 -1.61 13.91 -10.25
N CYS A 55 -1.20 12.65 -10.11
CA CYS A 55 -1.71 11.52 -10.87
C CYS A 55 -2.11 10.41 -9.88
N PRO A 56 -3.39 9.96 -9.87
CA PRO A 56 -3.86 8.93 -8.93
C PRO A 56 -3.05 7.63 -8.98
N ARG A 57 -2.59 7.25 -10.18
CA ARG A 57 -1.73 6.08 -10.38
C ARG A 57 -0.37 6.22 -9.70
N ARG A 58 0.23 7.40 -9.78
CA ARG A 58 1.51 7.70 -9.10
C ARG A 58 1.33 7.76 -7.59
N ALA A 59 0.20 8.27 -7.11
CA ALA A 59 -0.16 8.23 -5.69
C ALA A 59 -0.28 6.78 -5.21
N ALA A 60 -1.03 5.92 -5.92
CA ALA A 60 -1.16 4.51 -5.56
C ALA A 60 0.18 3.76 -5.51
N VAL A 61 1.06 3.96 -6.51
CA VAL A 61 2.41 3.35 -6.52
C VAL A 61 3.24 3.81 -5.33
N ALA A 62 3.25 5.11 -5.04
CA ALA A 62 4.01 5.65 -3.91
C ALA A 62 3.48 5.15 -2.56
N ALA A 63 2.16 5.13 -2.37
CA ALA A 63 1.52 4.61 -1.16
C ALA A 63 1.84 3.11 -0.95
N ILE A 64 1.85 2.30 -2.03
CA ILE A 64 2.25 0.89 -1.96
C ILE A 64 3.71 0.74 -1.51
N LEU A 65 4.62 1.54 -2.08
CA LEU A 65 6.04 1.45 -1.73
C LEU A 65 6.26 1.76 -0.25
N GLU A 66 5.62 2.81 0.28
CA GLU A 66 5.68 3.15 1.70
C GLU A 66 5.06 2.05 2.57
N MET A 67 3.88 1.53 2.20
CA MET A 67 3.26 0.41 2.92
C MET A 67 4.16 -0.83 2.96
N CYS A 68 4.79 -1.21 1.83
CA CYS A 68 5.71 -2.35 1.78
C CYS A 68 6.98 -2.13 2.62
N GLN A 69 7.45 -0.89 2.79
CA GLN A 69 8.52 -0.60 3.74
C GLN A 69 8.08 -0.90 5.18
N ILE A 70 6.84 -0.58 5.55
CA ILE A 70 6.28 -0.95 6.86
C ILE A 70 6.09 -2.47 6.98
N GLU A 71 5.64 -3.16 5.92
CA GLU A 71 5.53 -4.62 5.92
C GLU A 71 6.87 -5.30 6.26
N LEU A 72 7.95 -4.81 5.63
CA LEU A 72 9.30 -5.27 5.92
C LEU A 72 9.68 -4.99 7.37
N HIS A 73 9.43 -3.77 7.86
CA HIS A 73 9.69 -3.44 9.27
C HIS A 73 8.95 -4.38 10.24
N CYS A 74 7.66 -4.61 10.03
CA CYS A 74 6.87 -5.53 10.85
C CYS A 74 7.36 -6.98 10.78
N SER A 75 7.92 -7.42 9.65
CA SER A 75 8.48 -8.77 9.50
C SER A 75 9.80 -8.98 10.24
N LEU A 76 10.48 -7.89 10.61
CA LEU A 76 11.76 -7.91 11.34
C LEU A 76 11.59 -7.77 12.85
N LEU A 77 10.37 -7.53 13.33
CA LEU A 77 10.07 -7.47 14.77
C LEU A 77 9.76 -8.89 15.29
N PRO A 78 10.27 -9.25 16.48
CA PRO A 78 10.08 -10.57 17.09
C PRO A 78 8.64 -10.84 17.53
#